data_AF-A0A7X9BH41-F1
#
_entry.id   AF-A0A7X9BH41-F1
#
_cell.length_a   1.000
_cell.length_b   1.000
_cell.length_c   1.000
_cell.angle_alpha   90.00
_cell.angle_beta   90.00
_cell.angle_gamma   90.00
#
_symmetry.space_group_name_H-M   'P 1'
#
loop_
_entity.id
_entity.type
_entity.pdbx_description
1 polymer ?
#
loop_
_entity_poly.entity_id
_entity_poly.type
_entity_poly.pdbx_seq_one_letter_code
_entity_poly.pdbx_strand_id
1 'polypeptide(L)'
;MGAFNKNLLGRCMALSRKGHWIKGEPEDRLFAEDRLALSGLPAKPFEVVRYVTARADKKGKVRADGPHFYSTDPAFSGCEMLLIPLM
;
A
#
# COMPACT_ATOMS: atom_id res chain seq x y z
N MET A 1 -0.09 14.79 -14.87
CA MET A 1 0.74 14.38 -13.70
C MET A 1 0.85 12.86 -13.63
N GLY A 2 1.77 12.23 -14.36
CA GLY A 2 1.92 10.77 -14.34
C GLY A 2 3.25 10.24 -14.87
N ALA A 3 4.06 11.08 -15.52
CA ALA A 3 5.37 10.69 -16.04
C ALA A 3 6.41 10.42 -14.93
N PHE A 4 6.32 11.12 -13.79
CA PHE A 4 7.28 10.96 -12.70
C PHE A 4 7.25 9.55 -12.09
N ASN A 5 6.07 9.08 -11.68
CA ASN A 5 5.92 7.73 -11.11
C ASN A 5 6.28 6.63 -12.12
N LYS A 6 5.93 6.81 -13.40
CA LYS A 6 6.29 5.86 -14.47
C LYS A 6 7.80 5.72 -14.66
N ASN A 7 8.54 6.83 -14.54
CA ASN A 7 9.98 6.85 -14.75
C ASN A 7 10.77 6.52 -13.47
N LEU A 8 10.15 6.58 -12.29
CA LEU A 8 10.84 6.40 -11.00
C LEU A 8 11.50 5.03 -10.91
N LEU A 9 10.78 3.96 -11.26
CA LEU A 9 11.32 2.60 -11.22
C LEU A 9 12.55 2.45 -12.12
N GLY A 10 12.49 2.95 -13.36
CA GLY A 10 13.62 2.90 -14.28
C GLY A 10 14.84 3.68 -13.77
N ARG A 11 14.62 4.82 -13.10
CA ARG A 11 15.70 5.62 -12.50
C ARG A 11 16.33 4.92 -11.30
N CYS A 12 15.53 4.26 -10.45
CA CYS A 12 16.04 3.44 -9.34
C CYS A 12 16.88 2.26 -9.85
N MET A 13 16.39 1.56 -10.87
CA MET A 13 17.15 0.46 -11.50
C MET A 13 18.46 0.94 -12.13
N ALA A 14 18.50 2.15 -12.70
CA ALA A 14 19.73 2.73 -13.22
C ALA A 14 20.73 3.09 -12.09
N LEU A 15 20.25 3.59 -10.95
CA LEU A 15 21.07 3.90 -9.78
C LEU A 15 21.70 2.64 -9.16
N SER A 16 20.95 1.53 -9.16
CA SER A 16 21.37 0.22 -8.66
C SER A 16 22.58 -0.38 -9.40
N ARG A 17 23.02 0.21 -10.51
CA ARG A 17 24.25 -0.21 -11.24
C ARG A 17 25.53 0.32 -10.62
N LYS A 18 25.43 1.27 -9.68
CA LYS A 18 26.58 1.74 -8.91
C LYS A 18 27.06 0.61 -7.99
N GLY A 19 28.37 0.52 -7.78
CA GLY A 19 28.95 -0.40 -6.80
C GLY A 19 28.37 -0.14 -5.41
N HIS A 20 27.90 -1.21 -4.78
CA HIS A 20 27.37 -1.21 -3.43
C HIS A 20 28.44 -0.73 -2.45
N TRP A 21 28.06 0.20 -1.58
CA TRP A 21 28.97 0.97 -0.72
C TRP A 21 29.85 0.10 0.20
N ILE A 22 29.42 -1.12 0.54
CA ILE A 22 30.17 -2.05 1.39
C ILE A 22 30.77 -3.25 0.63
N LYS A 23 30.11 -3.73 -0.42
CA LYS A 23 30.48 -4.98 -1.12
C LYS A 23 31.29 -4.73 -2.40
N GLY A 24 31.28 -3.51 -2.93
CA GLY A 24 31.98 -3.15 -4.17
C GLY A 24 31.34 -3.71 -5.45
N GLU A 25 30.46 -4.71 -5.36
CA GLU A 25 29.67 -5.24 -6.46
C GLU A 25 28.43 -4.38 -6.74
N PRO A 26 27.92 -4.33 -7.98
CA PRO A 26 26.72 -3.55 -8.29
C PRO A 26 25.48 -4.15 -7.60
N GLU A 27 24.60 -3.27 -7.12
CA GLU A 27 23.40 -3.65 -6.35
C GLU A 27 22.41 -4.49 -7.17
N ASP A 28 22.43 -4.37 -8.50
CA ASP A 28 21.58 -5.15 -9.41
C ASP A 28 21.87 -6.65 -9.37
N ARG A 29 23.14 -7.02 -9.17
CA ARG A 29 23.57 -8.42 -9.03
C ARG A 29 23.07 -9.02 -7.70
N LEU A 30 23.23 -8.27 -6.60
CA LEU A 30 22.72 -8.66 -5.30
C LEU A 30 21.19 -8.84 -5.33
N PHE A 31 20.49 -7.91 -5.98
CA PHE A 31 19.05 -7.99 -6.16
C PHE A 31 18.61 -9.21 -6.98
N ALA A 32 19.36 -9.59 -8.02
CA ALA A 32 19.07 -10.77 -8.83
C ALA A 32 19.27 -12.07 -8.03
N GLU A 33 20.34 -12.16 -7.24
CA GLU A 33 20.63 -13.29 -6.36
C GLU A 33 19.55 -13.45 -5.27
N ASP A 34 19.16 -12.34 -4.62
CA ASP A 34 18.08 -12.35 -3.63
C ASP A 34 16.76 -12.79 -4.26
N ARG A 35 16.43 -12.29 -5.46
CA ARG A 35 15.21 -12.68 -6.18
C ARG A 35 15.15 -14.17 -6.48
N LEU A 36 16.28 -14.83 -6.73
CA LEU A 36 16.34 -16.28 -6.93
C LEU A 36 16.15 -17.05 -5.61
N ALA A 37 16.55 -16.46 -4.48
CA ALA A 37 16.36 -17.04 -3.15
C ALA A 37 14.94 -16.83 -2.58
N LEU A 38 14.19 -15.85 -3.10
CA LEU A 38 12.81 -15.59 -2.67
C LEU A 38 11.86 -16.72 -3.07
N SER A 39 10.93 -17.04 -2.17
CA SER A 39 9.80 -17.91 -2.50
C SER A 39 8.86 -17.22 -3.51
N GLY A 40 8.18 -18.03 -4.32
CA GLY A 40 7.17 -17.53 -5.25
C GLY A 40 6.09 -16.71 -4.53
N LEU A 41 5.60 -15.67 -5.19
CA LEU A 41 4.50 -14.87 -4.65
C LEU A 41 3.27 -15.75 -4.43
N PRO A 42 2.49 -15.51 -3.35
CA PRO A 42 1.24 -16.23 -3.14
C PRO A 42 0.30 -16.02 -4.34
N ALA A 43 -0.48 -17.06 -4.68
CA ALA A 43 -1.43 -17.00 -5.78
C ALA A 43 -2.51 -15.92 -5.57
N LYS A 44 -2.85 -15.64 -4.31
CA LYS A 44 -3.72 -14.53 -3.94
C LYS A 44 -2.86 -13.29 -3.61
N PRO A 45 -3.13 -12.13 -4.23
CA PRO A 45 -2.46 -10.88 -3.88
C PRO A 45 -2.57 -10.58 -2.38
N PHE A 46 -1.50 -10.08 -1.80
CA PHE A 46 -1.51 -9.63 -0.41
C PHE A 46 -2.28 -8.31 -0.32
N GLU A 47 -3.47 -8.36 0.29
CA GLU A 47 -4.29 -7.19 0.58
C GLU A 47 -3.90 -6.63 1.96
N VAL A 48 -3.20 -5.49 1.98
CA VAL A 48 -2.80 -4.80 3.22
C VAL A 48 -3.94 -3.94 3.81
N VAL A 49 -5.18 -4.24 3.44
CA VAL A 49 -6.35 -3.48 3.87
C VAL A 49 -7.12 -4.30 4.90
N ARG A 50 -7.46 -3.63 6.01
CA ARG A 50 -8.42 -4.18 6.97
C ARG A 50 -9.78 -3.63 6.63
N TYR A 51 -10.75 -4.52 6.47
CA TYR A 51 -12.14 -4.14 6.32
C TYR A 51 -12.83 -4.16 7.69
N VAL A 52 -13.54 -3.08 8.02
CA VAL A 52 -14.28 -2.93 9.28
C VAL A 52 -15.70 -2.53 8.97
N THR A 53 -16.66 -3.12 9.66
CA THR A 53 -18.05 -2.70 9.63
C THR A 53 -18.34 -1.73 10.77
N ALA A 54 -18.90 -0.57 10.48
CA ALA A 54 -19.39 0.36 11.49
C ALA A 54 -20.72 0.97 11.10
N ARG A 55 -21.55 1.29 12.09
CA ARG A 55 -22.85 1.90 11.88
C ARG A 55 -22.72 3.41 11.73
N ALA A 56 -23.37 3.97 10.71
CA ALA A 56 -23.41 5.40 10.48
C ALA A 56 -24.24 6.12 11.54
N ASP A 57 -23.72 7.25 12.02
CA ASP A 57 -24.43 8.13 12.94
C ASP A 57 -25.61 8.85 12.25
N LYS A 58 -26.32 9.68 13.01
CA LYS A 58 -27.49 10.43 12.50
C LYS A 58 -27.17 11.38 11.34
N LYS A 59 -25.89 11.69 11.11
CA LYS A 59 -25.39 12.57 10.05
C LYS A 59 -24.74 11.78 8.91
N GLY A 60 -24.81 10.45 8.91
CA GLY A 60 -24.13 9.61 7.93
C GLY A 60 -22.61 9.53 8.14
N LYS A 61 -22.11 9.73 9.36
CA LYS A 61 -20.67 9.60 9.64
C LYS A 61 -20.36 8.27 10.31
N VAL A 62 -19.23 7.70 9.95
CA VAL A 62 -18.77 6.38 10.40
C VAL A 62 -17.36 6.47 10.95
N ARG A 63 -17.08 5.67 11.96
CA ARG A 63 -15.77 5.61 12.63
C ARG A 63 -15.41 4.15 12.86
N ALA A 64 -14.26 3.73 12.36
CA ALA A 64 -13.71 2.39 12.57
C ALA A 64 -12.75 2.40 13.77
N ASP A 65 -11.69 3.21 13.71
CA ASP A 65 -10.65 3.27 14.73
C ASP A 65 -10.16 4.71 14.94
N GLY A 66 -9.69 4.99 16.16
CA GLY A 66 -9.13 6.30 16.50
C GLY A 66 -10.15 7.45 16.43
N PRO A 67 -9.69 8.70 16.29
CA PRO A 67 -10.56 9.88 16.30
C PRO A 67 -11.15 10.25 14.93
N HIS A 68 -10.81 9.51 13.86
CA HIS A 68 -11.15 9.88 12.49
C HIS A 68 -12.59 9.46 12.12
N PHE A 69 -13.37 10.43 11.64
CA PHE A 69 -14.69 10.20 11.09
C PHE A 69 -14.64 10.26 9.57
N TYR A 70 -15.18 9.23 8.93
CA TYR A 70 -15.45 9.21 7.50
C TYR A 70 -16.89 9.63 7.30
N SER A 71 -17.14 10.51 6.33
CA SER A 71 -18.50 10.97 6.01
C SER A 71 -19.02 10.18 4.82
N THR A 72 -20.22 9.63 4.96
CA THR A 72 -21.04 9.12 3.85
C THR A 72 -22.18 10.10 3.59
N ASP A 73 -23.04 9.78 2.62
CA ASP A 73 -24.28 10.55 2.42
C ASP A 73 -25.19 10.44 3.66
N PRO A 74 -25.84 11.54 4.11
CA PRO A 74 -26.82 11.50 5.21
C PRO A 74 -27.96 10.50 5.02
N ALA A 75 -28.30 10.14 3.77
CA ALA A 75 -29.28 9.11 3.46
C ALA A 75 -28.94 7.74 4.07
N PHE A 76 -27.67 7.51 4.40
CA PHE A 76 -27.21 6.28 5.03
C PHE A 76 -27.18 6.32 6.56
N SER A 77 -27.81 7.33 7.17
CA SER A 77 -27.98 7.41 8.62
C SER A 77 -28.53 6.09 9.19
N GLY A 78 -27.82 5.52 10.17
CA GLY A 78 -28.20 4.26 10.81
C GLY A 78 -27.96 3.00 9.98
N CYS A 79 -27.40 3.08 8.78
CA CYS A 79 -26.96 1.93 7.98
C CYS A 79 -25.59 1.41 8.44
N GLU A 80 -25.34 0.13 8.20
CA GLU A 80 -24.03 -0.47 8.38
C GLU A 80 -23.15 -0.22 7.15
N MET A 81 -21.89 0.15 7.39
CA MET A 81 -20.94 0.54 6.36
C MET A 81 -19.65 -0.23 6.44
N LEU A 82 -19.10 -0.58 5.27
CA LEU A 82 -17.78 -1.18 5.15
C LEU A 82 -16.72 -0.09 4.96
N LEU A 83 -15.70 -0.12 5.81
CA LEU A 83 -14.66 0.91 5.92
C LEU A 83 -13.29 0.26 5.80
N ILE A 84 -12.35 0.99 5.19
CA ILE A 84 -10.92 0.67 5.29
C ILE A 84 -10.28 1.79 6.14
N PRO A 85 -10.12 1.59 7.46
CA PRO A 85 -9.46 2.57 8.32
C PRO A 85 -8.01 2.78 7.87
N LEU A 86 -7.59 4.05 7.89
CA LEU A 86 -6.18 4.38 7.83
C LEU A 86 -5.55 3.95 9.16
N MET A 87 -4.47 3.16 9.08
CA MET A 87 -3.67 2.77 10.25
C MET A 87 -2.89 3.98 10.80
#